data_AF-A0A925KYX8-F1
#
_entry.id   AF-A0A925KYX8-F1
#
_cell.length_a   1.000
_cell.length_b   1.000
_cell.length_c   1.000
_cell.angle_alpha   90.00
_cell.angle_beta   90.00
_cell.angle_gamma   90.00
#
_symmetry.space_group_name_H-M   'P 1'
#
loop_
_entity.id
_entity.type
_entity.pdbx_description
1 polymer ?
#
loop_
_entity_poly.entity_id
_entity_poly.type
_entity_poly.pdbx_seq_one_letter_code
_entity_poly.pdbx_strand_id
1 'polypeptide(L)'
;MTPVSCSNPRACHATSTIVINIVMALLREHAVDGKLELLDVERILGLIGRGTVALDEAYRLQEERCRKEHSRPKGNVGARSNPFQRLIVRPFETLLAGDPPSFPRPLLANYFEFIDHAMGQERDAFERDCRAIIQALLVVHGNNLTWDHFYSDTRTLKALHGALKHVTHVLSTPGGQKLWHTL
;
A
#
# COMPACT_ATOMS: atom_id res chain seq x y z
N MET A 1 25.01 -7.28 -20.14
CA MET A 1 24.24 -6.25 -19.41
C MET A 1 23.84 -6.83 -18.06
N THR A 2 24.52 -6.44 -16.99
CA THR A 2 24.23 -6.88 -15.62
C THR A 2 23.04 -6.09 -15.08
N PRO A 3 22.04 -6.74 -14.45
CA PRO A 3 20.90 -6.04 -13.87
C PRO A 3 21.37 -5.22 -12.67
N VAL A 4 21.13 -3.91 -12.70
CA VAL A 4 21.42 -2.99 -11.60
C VAL A 4 20.60 -3.44 -10.39
N SER A 5 21.28 -3.89 -9.33
CA SER A 5 20.69 -4.25 -8.04
C SER A 5 20.09 -3.02 -7.39
N CYS A 6 18.76 -3.00 -7.24
CA CYS A 6 17.98 -1.90 -6.66
C CYS A 6 17.88 -1.96 -5.13
N SER A 7 18.96 -2.38 -4.44
CA SER A 7 19.07 -2.31 -2.98
C SER A 7 19.09 -0.87 -2.40
N ASN A 8 18.80 0.14 -3.22
CA ASN A 8 18.82 1.55 -2.87
C ASN A 8 17.38 2.07 -2.72
N PRO A 9 16.96 2.64 -1.57
CA PRO A 9 15.61 3.20 -1.38
C PRO A 9 15.23 4.30 -2.39
N ARG A 10 16.19 4.81 -3.16
CA ARG A 10 15.98 5.74 -4.28
C ARG A 10 15.51 5.07 -5.57
N ALA A 11 15.51 3.74 -5.66
CA ALA A 11 15.11 3.01 -6.86
C ALA A 11 13.65 3.27 -7.25
N CYS A 12 12.74 3.45 -6.28
CA CYS A 12 11.35 3.81 -6.56
C CYS A 12 11.16 5.25 -7.02
N HIS A 13 12.09 6.13 -6.70
CA HIS A 13 12.15 7.49 -7.24
C HIS A 13 12.85 7.57 -8.61
N ALA A 14 13.28 6.44 -9.18
CA ALA A 14 13.96 6.42 -10.48
C ALA A 14 13.04 6.89 -11.60
N THR A 15 11.74 6.58 -11.58
CA THR A 15 10.81 7.05 -12.61
C THR A 15 10.53 8.54 -12.50
N SER A 16 10.37 9.07 -11.28
CA SER A 16 10.31 10.53 -11.06
C SER A 16 11.57 11.21 -11.59
N THR A 17 12.74 10.59 -11.39
CA THR A 17 14.03 11.08 -11.91
C THR A 17 14.08 11.05 -13.44
N ILE A 18 13.57 9.99 -14.07
CA ILE A 18 13.49 9.88 -15.55
C ILE A 18 12.59 10.98 -16.10
N VAL A 19 11.41 11.16 -15.52
CA VAL A 19 10.43 12.19 -15.94
C VAL A 19 11.03 13.59 -15.75
N ILE A 20 11.63 13.86 -14.59
CA ILE A 20 12.32 15.13 -14.32
C ILE A 20 13.45 15.35 -15.33
N ASN A 21 14.23 14.33 -15.68
CA ASN A 21 15.30 14.46 -16.66
C ASN A 21 14.77 14.75 -18.08
N ILE A 22 13.66 14.14 -18.47
CA ILE A 22 12.98 14.42 -19.75
C ILE A 22 12.45 15.85 -19.76
N VAL A 23 11.76 16.28 -18.70
CA VAL A 23 11.30 17.67 -18.53
C VAL A 23 12.50 18.62 -18.67
N MET A 24 13.58 18.37 -17.93
CA MET A 24 14.78 19.21 -17.96
C MET A 24 15.47 19.23 -19.32
N ALA A 25 15.45 18.14 -20.09
CA ALA A 25 15.99 18.09 -21.44
C ALA A 25 15.15 18.97 -22.41
N LEU A 26 13.83 18.83 -22.37
CA LEU A 26 12.91 19.63 -23.18
C LEU A 26 12.97 21.12 -22.83
N LEU A 27 13.08 21.44 -21.54
CA LEU A 27 13.27 22.82 -21.09
C LEU A 27 14.59 23.40 -21.63
N ARG A 28 15.68 22.63 -21.61
CA ARG A 28 16.96 23.10 -22.17
C ARG A 28 16.93 23.28 -23.68
N GLU A 29 16.20 22.42 -24.39
CA GLU A 29 16.02 22.51 -25.84
C GLU A 29 15.20 23.73 -26.26
N HIS A 30 14.24 24.16 -25.44
CA HIS A 30 13.42 25.35 -25.67
C HIS A 30 13.99 26.61 -25.01
N ALA A 31 15.11 26.52 -24.30
CA ALA A 31 15.76 27.68 -23.71
C ALA A 31 16.54 28.47 -24.77
N VAL A 32 16.24 29.75 -24.89
CA VAL A 32 17.02 30.70 -25.70
C VAL A 32 17.87 31.55 -24.75
N ASP A 33 19.19 31.50 -24.90
CA ASP A 33 20.16 32.15 -24.01
C ASP A 33 19.97 31.79 -22.52
N GLY A 34 19.57 30.54 -22.24
CA GLY A 34 19.31 30.06 -20.89
C GLY A 34 18.03 30.60 -20.25
N LYS A 35 17.16 31.26 -21.03
CA LYS A 35 15.86 31.77 -20.60
C LYS A 35 14.74 30.97 -21.25
N LEU A 36 13.65 30.81 -20.51
CA LEU A 36 12.42 30.15 -20.94
C LEU A 36 11.25 31.07 -20.65
N GLU A 37 10.28 31.12 -21.55
CA GLU A 37 9.00 31.71 -21.24
C GLU A 37 8.17 30.75 -20.40
N LEU A 38 7.43 31.30 -19.43
CA LEU A 38 6.57 30.50 -18.55
C LEU A 38 5.56 29.66 -19.36
N LEU A 39 5.07 30.20 -20.47
CA LEU A 39 4.12 29.54 -21.37
C LEU A 39 4.70 28.25 -21.97
N ASP A 40 6.00 28.22 -22.27
CA ASP A 40 6.67 27.03 -22.82
C ASP A 40 6.86 25.96 -21.74
N VAL A 41 7.16 26.38 -20.51
CA VAL A 41 7.21 25.48 -19.34
C VAL A 41 5.84 24.83 -19.11
N GLU A 42 4.76 25.63 -19.11
CA GLU A 42 3.40 25.14 -18.95
C GLU A 42 2.99 24.18 -20.07
N ARG A 43 3.38 24.47 -21.32
CA ARG A 43 3.10 23.58 -22.46
C ARG A 43 3.82 22.25 -22.34
N ILE A 44 5.10 22.25 -21.96
CA ILE A 44 5.92 21.05 -21.76
C ILE A 44 5.36 20.21 -20.60
N LEU A 45 5.05 20.84 -19.47
CA LEU A 45 4.45 20.16 -18.32
C LEU A 45 3.07 19.60 -18.65
N GLY A 46 2.25 20.34 -19.41
CA GLY A 46 0.94 19.89 -19.87
C GLY A 46 1.01 18.69 -20.82
N LEU A 47 2.05 18.58 -21.65
CA LEU A 47 2.26 17.41 -22.52
C LEU A 47 2.60 16.15 -21.71
N ILE A 48 3.41 16.29 -20.66
CA ILE A 48 3.81 15.17 -19.80
C ILE A 48 2.68 14.79 -18.84
N GLY A 49 1.97 15.78 -18.30
CA GLY A 49 0.85 15.59 -17.38
C GLY A 49 -0.39 14.96 -18.02
N ARG A 50 -0.57 15.09 -19.35
CA ARG A 50 -1.61 14.38 -20.09
C ARG A 50 -1.37 12.87 -20.21
N GLY A 51 -0.17 12.40 -19.87
CA GLY A 51 0.21 11.00 -20.02
C GLY A 51 0.45 10.62 -21.47
N THR A 52 1.30 9.63 -21.67
CA THR A 52 1.42 8.94 -22.97
C THR A 52 1.36 7.46 -22.66
N VAL A 53 0.91 6.65 -23.63
CA VAL A 53 0.85 5.18 -23.47
C VAL A 53 2.20 4.60 -23.02
N ALA A 54 3.32 5.18 -23.48
CA ALA A 54 4.66 4.78 -23.08
C ALA A 54 5.02 5.19 -21.64
N LEU A 55 4.60 6.38 -21.19
CA LEU A 55 4.79 6.84 -19.80
C LEU A 55 3.92 6.04 -18.83
N ASP A 56 2.67 5.77 -19.19
CA ASP A 56 1.73 5.02 -18.36
C ASP A 56 2.22 3.59 -18.14
N GLU A 57 2.70 2.93 -19.20
CA GLU A 57 3.30 1.59 -19.08
C GLU A 57 4.60 1.62 -18.26
N ALA A 58 5.43 2.66 -18.42
CA ALA A 58 6.63 2.83 -17.60
C ALA A 58 6.31 3.05 -16.11
N TYR A 59 5.26 3.80 -15.79
CA TYR A 59 4.78 3.97 -14.42
C TYR A 59 4.25 2.66 -13.85
N ARG A 60 3.41 1.94 -14.61
CA ARG A 60 2.84 0.64 -14.19
C ARG A 60 3.93 -0.39 -13.91
N LEU A 61 4.92 -0.52 -14.80
CA LEU A 61 6.05 -1.45 -14.63
C LEU A 61 6.91 -1.07 -13.43
N GLN A 62 7.15 0.22 -13.20
CA GLN A 62 7.90 0.67 -12.04
C GLN A 62 7.13 0.45 -10.74
N GLU A 63 5.85 0.79 -10.70
CA GLU A 63 4.98 0.55 -9.55
C GLU A 63 4.95 -0.95 -9.21
N GLU A 64 4.80 -1.81 -10.21
CA GLU A 64 4.84 -3.26 -10.03
C GLU A 64 6.20 -3.74 -9.51
N ARG A 65 7.30 -3.17 -10.01
CA ARG A 65 8.66 -3.49 -9.56
C ARG A 65 8.92 -3.02 -8.13
N CYS A 66 8.52 -1.81 -7.80
CA CYS A 66 8.59 -1.24 -6.45
C CYS A 66 7.73 -2.01 -5.47
N ARG A 67 6.49 -2.31 -5.86
CA ARG A 67 5.61 -3.17 -5.09
C ARG A 67 6.27 -4.51 -4.84
N LYS A 68 6.83 -5.18 -5.86
CA LYS A 68 7.57 -6.45 -5.71
C LYS A 68 8.78 -6.33 -4.79
N GLU A 69 9.52 -5.23 -4.83
CA GLU A 69 10.75 -5.03 -4.06
C GLU A 69 10.48 -4.61 -2.60
N HIS A 70 9.45 -3.80 -2.36
CA HIS A 70 8.98 -3.44 -1.03
C HIS A 70 8.07 -4.50 -0.40
N SER A 71 7.41 -5.34 -1.20
CA SER A 71 6.72 -6.54 -0.74
C SER A 71 7.68 -7.69 -0.50
N ARG A 72 8.94 -7.61 -0.96
CA ARG A 72 9.94 -8.66 -0.73
C ARG A 72 10.34 -8.64 0.76
N PRO A 73 10.10 -9.74 1.49
CA PRO A 73 10.53 -9.88 2.87
C PRO A 73 12.04 -9.66 2.99
N LYS A 74 12.47 -8.61 3.71
CA LYS A 74 13.85 -8.54 4.22
C LYS A 74 13.95 -9.56 5.38
N GLY A 75 14.24 -10.81 5.05
CA GLY A 75 14.20 -11.97 5.96
C GLY A 75 12.77 -12.48 6.25
N ASN A 76 12.60 -13.41 7.21
CA ASN A 76 11.29 -13.93 7.68
C ASN A 76 10.30 -12.85 8.17
N VAL A 77 10.70 -11.58 8.15
CA VAL A 77 9.94 -10.40 8.57
C VAL A 77 8.78 -10.07 7.61
N GLY A 78 8.95 -10.28 6.29
CA GLY A 78 7.88 -9.97 5.32
C GLY A 78 6.79 -11.03 5.17
N ALA A 79 6.94 -12.21 5.80
CA ALA A 79 5.81 -13.13 5.98
C ALA A 79 4.85 -12.65 7.08
N ARG A 80 5.26 -11.64 7.86
CA ARG A 80 4.58 -11.12 9.05
C ARG A 80 4.44 -9.59 9.04
N SER A 81 4.44 -8.99 7.85
CA SER A 81 4.11 -7.57 7.65
C SER A 81 2.61 -7.35 7.75
N ASN A 82 2.22 -6.18 8.27
CA ASN A 82 0.83 -5.72 8.38
C ASN A 82 -0.08 -6.61 9.25
N PRO A 83 0.29 -6.85 10.53
CA PRO A 83 -0.47 -7.75 11.40
C PRO A 83 -1.91 -7.29 11.63
N PHE A 84 -2.19 -5.98 11.59
CA PHE A 84 -3.55 -5.46 11.67
C PHE A 84 -4.40 -5.77 10.43
N GLN A 85 -3.89 -5.57 9.22
CA GLN A 85 -4.59 -5.96 7.98
C GLN A 85 -4.87 -7.46 7.94
N ARG A 86 -3.90 -8.27 8.40
CA ARG A 86 -4.07 -9.71 8.52
C ARG A 86 -5.14 -10.07 9.54
N LEU A 87 -5.17 -9.36 10.67
CA LEU A 87 -6.15 -9.55 11.74
C LEU A 87 -7.57 -9.24 11.27
N ILE A 88 -7.78 -8.08 10.63
CA ILE A 88 -9.12 -7.60 10.27
C ILE A 88 -9.76 -8.42 9.14
N VAL A 89 -8.95 -9.03 8.26
CA VAL A 89 -9.43 -9.96 7.22
C VAL A 89 -9.74 -11.35 7.74
N ARG A 90 -9.16 -11.76 8.89
CA ARG A 90 -9.30 -13.13 9.42
C ARG A 90 -10.75 -13.65 9.46
N PRO A 91 -11.76 -12.88 9.89
CA PRO A 91 -13.16 -13.34 9.91
C PRO A 91 -13.72 -13.71 8.53
N PHE A 92 -13.13 -13.19 7.46
CA PHE A 92 -13.62 -13.31 6.09
C PHE A 92 -12.72 -14.18 5.20
N GLU A 93 -11.65 -14.78 5.74
CA GLU A 93 -10.70 -15.57 4.95
C GLU A 93 -11.34 -16.75 4.23
N THR A 94 -12.39 -17.33 4.81
CA THR A 94 -13.16 -18.43 4.19
C THR A 94 -13.86 -17.99 2.91
N LEU A 95 -14.25 -16.71 2.79
CA LEU A 95 -14.86 -16.15 1.59
C LEU A 95 -13.84 -15.96 0.45
N LEU A 96 -12.55 -15.90 0.79
CA LEU A 96 -11.43 -15.71 -0.13
C LEU A 96 -10.77 -17.04 -0.56
N ALA A 97 -11.24 -18.14 0.01
CA ALA A 97 -10.79 -19.50 -0.24
C ALA A 97 -11.70 -20.22 -1.25
N GLY A 98 -11.19 -21.29 -1.87
CA GLY A 98 -11.90 -22.07 -2.89
C GLY A 98 -11.57 -21.67 -4.33
N ASP A 99 -12.12 -22.45 -5.28
CA ASP A 99 -12.01 -22.20 -6.72
C ASP A 99 -13.37 -22.47 -7.41
N PRO A 100 -14.15 -21.43 -7.81
CA PRO A 100 -13.88 -20.01 -7.58
C PRO A 100 -14.20 -19.57 -6.14
N PRO A 101 -13.55 -18.51 -5.61
CA PRO A 101 -13.87 -17.98 -4.28
C PRO A 101 -15.23 -17.27 -4.28
N SER A 102 -15.95 -17.33 -3.15
CA SER A 102 -17.23 -16.62 -2.98
C SER A 102 -17.07 -15.10 -3.00
N PHE A 103 -15.91 -14.60 -2.61
CA PHE A 103 -15.54 -13.19 -2.71
C PHE A 103 -14.31 -13.01 -3.61
N PRO A 104 -14.43 -12.28 -4.74
CA PRO A 104 -13.31 -12.03 -5.64
C PRO A 104 -12.17 -11.28 -4.93
N ARG A 105 -10.97 -11.87 -4.94
CA ARG A 105 -9.77 -11.26 -4.34
C ARG A 105 -9.44 -9.83 -4.83
N PRO A 106 -9.71 -9.43 -6.09
CA PRO A 106 -9.50 -8.04 -6.50
C PRO A 106 -10.27 -7.01 -5.66
N LEU A 107 -11.42 -7.39 -5.08
CA LEU A 107 -12.23 -6.51 -4.24
C LEU A 107 -11.66 -6.31 -2.83
N LEU A 108 -10.59 -7.03 -2.45
CA LEU A 108 -9.91 -6.82 -1.17
C LEU A 108 -9.28 -5.43 -1.06
N ALA A 109 -8.89 -4.82 -2.19
CA ALA A 109 -8.34 -3.47 -2.19
C ALA A 109 -9.38 -2.47 -1.65
N ASN A 110 -10.60 -2.50 -2.18
CA ASN A 110 -11.71 -1.65 -1.74
C ASN A 110 -12.08 -1.90 -0.28
N TYR A 111 -12.03 -3.17 0.16
CA TYR A 111 -12.23 -3.51 1.56
C TYR A 111 -11.19 -2.83 2.46
N PHE A 112 -9.89 -2.91 2.12
CA PHE A 112 -8.85 -2.27 2.93
C PHE A 112 -8.93 -0.75 2.89
N GLU A 113 -9.26 -0.17 1.74
CA GLU A 113 -9.49 1.28 1.62
C GLU A 113 -10.64 1.74 2.51
N PHE A 114 -11.75 0.99 2.54
CA PHE A 114 -12.84 1.25 3.46
C PHE A 114 -12.39 1.13 4.92
N ILE A 115 -11.65 0.07 5.29
CA ILE A 115 -11.14 -0.10 6.65
C ILE A 115 -10.23 1.07 7.04
N ASP A 116 -9.35 1.52 6.15
CA ASP A 116 -8.47 2.66 6.43
C ASP A 116 -9.27 3.94 6.70
N HIS A 117 -10.31 4.21 5.91
CA HIS A 117 -11.21 5.35 6.14
C HIS A 117 -12.05 5.20 7.42
N ALA A 118 -12.62 4.01 7.64
CA ALA A 118 -13.48 3.74 8.79
C ALA A 118 -12.71 3.83 10.10
N MET A 119 -11.48 3.34 10.13
CA MET A 119 -10.63 3.37 11.32
C MET A 119 -9.99 4.74 11.56
N GLY A 120 -9.72 5.51 10.51
CA GLY A 120 -9.16 6.86 10.62
C GLY A 120 -7.92 6.91 11.52
N GLN A 121 -7.94 7.77 12.54
CA GLN A 121 -6.84 7.91 13.50
C GLN A 121 -6.64 6.69 14.43
N GLU A 122 -7.70 5.91 14.66
CA GLU A 122 -7.62 4.71 15.51
C GLU A 122 -6.80 3.59 14.85
N ARG A 123 -6.71 3.60 13.52
CA ARG A 123 -5.95 2.62 12.73
C ARG A 123 -4.53 2.44 13.26
N ASP A 124 -3.83 3.54 13.50
CA ASP A 124 -2.43 3.51 13.92
C ASP A 124 -2.28 2.95 15.33
N ALA A 125 -3.28 3.12 16.20
CA ALA A 125 -3.28 2.51 17.53
C ALA A 125 -3.38 0.98 17.43
N PHE A 126 -4.35 0.47 16.65
CA PHE A 126 -4.48 -0.97 16.43
C PHE A 126 -3.26 -1.57 15.73
N GLU A 127 -2.66 -0.83 14.79
CA GLU A 127 -1.44 -1.29 14.11
C GLU A 127 -0.25 -1.39 15.08
N ARG A 128 -0.08 -0.40 15.97
CA ARG A 128 0.93 -0.45 17.04
C ARG A 128 0.69 -1.62 17.99
N ASP A 129 -0.54 -1.84 18.42
CA ASP A 129 -0.89 -2.94 19.34
C ASP A 129 -0.61 -4.30 18.70
N CYS A 130 -1.03 -4.50 17.46
CA CYS A 130 -0.77 -5.75 16.73
C CYS A 130 0.73 -6.00 16.56
N ARG A 131 1.52 -4.96 16.27
CA ARG A 131 2.99 -5.06 16.19
C ARG A 131 3.61 -5.42 17.54
N ALA A 132 3.15 -4.80 18.63
CA ALA A 132 3.63 -5.11 19.98
C ALA A 132 3.36 -6.57 20.37
N ILE A 133 2.19 -7.10 20.01
CA ILE A 133 1.84 -8.51 20.23
C ILE A 133 2.78 -9.43 19.44
N ILE A 134 2.99 -9.16 18.15
CA ILE A 134 3.93 -9.95 17.32
C ILE A 134 5.35 -9.93 17.91
N GLN A 135 5.82 -8.79 18.40
CA GLN A 135 7.14 -8.70 19.05
C GLN A 135 7.21 -9.55 20.32
N ALA A 136 6.17 -9.50 21.16
CA ALA A 136 6.10 -10.36 22.34
C ALA A 136 6.09 -11.85 21.98
N LEU A 137 5.34 -12.24 20.95
CA LEU A 137 5.29 -13.63 20.49
C LEU A 137 6.60 -14.08 19.83
N LEU A 138 7.35 -13.17 19.20
CA LEU A 138 8.69 -13.46 18.69
C LEU A 138 9.67 -13.81 19.82
N VAL A 139 9.57 -13.18 20.99
CA VAL A 139 10.40 -13.52 22.16
C VAL A 139 10.12 -14.95 22.64
N VAL A 140 8.86 -15.39 22.57
CA VAL A 140 8.43 -16.71 23.07
C VAL A 140 8.70 -17.82 22.03
N HIS A 141 8.32 -17.60 20.78
CA HIS A 141 8.32 -18.64 19.74
C HIS A 141 9.50 -18.53 18.77
N GLY A 142 10.25 -17.42 18.79
CA GLY A 142 11.38 -17.18 17.90
C GLY A 142 11.02 -17.38 16.43
N ASN A 143 11.80 -18.23 15.76
CA ASN A 143 11.59 -18.56 14.35
C ASN A 143 10.32 -19.39 14.11
N ASN A 144 9.81 -20.10 15.12
CA ASN A 144 8.63 -20.98 15.00
C ASN A 144 7.29 -20.22 15.12
N LEU A 145 7.32 -18.89 15.27
CA LEU A 145 6.10 -18.08 15.29
C LEU A 145 5.27 -18.30 14.00
N THR A 146 3.97 -18.52 14.16
CA THR A 146 3.01 -18.64 13.05
C THR A 146 1.86 -17.67 13.26
N TRP A 147 1.03 -17.49 12.23
CA TRP A 147 -0.20 -16.72 12.38
C TRP A 147 -1.18 -17.36 13.38
N ASP A 148 -1.18 -18.68 13.54
CA ASP A 148 -2.03 -19.35 14.52
C ASP A 148 -1.68 -18.96 15.96
N HIS A 149 -0.39 -18.82 16.28
CA HIS A 149 0.04 -18.29 17.57
C HIS A 149 -0.48 -16.86 17.78
N PHE A 150 -0.43 -16.02 16.75
CA PHE A 150 -0.95 -14.66 16.80
C PHE A 150 -2.47 -14.65 17.01
N TYR A 151 -3.22 -15.44 16.25
CA TYR A 151 -4.68 -15.51 16.35
C TYR A 151 -5.17 -16.16 17.64
N SER A 152 -4.36 -17.00 18.26
CA SER A 152 -4.67 -17.65 19.54
C SER A 152 -4.31 -16.79 20.75
N ASP A 153 -3.59 -15.67 20.57
CA ASP A 153 -3.26 -14.75 21.65
C ASP A 153 -4.49 -13.93 22.08
N THR A 154 -4.83 -13.95 23.37
CA THR A 154 -5.99 -13.24 23.92
C THR A 154 -5.96 -11.74 23.64
N ARG A 155 -4.78 -11.12 23.55
CA ARG A 155 -4.64 -9.69 23.21
C ARG A 155 -5.00 -9.44 21.76
N THR A 156 -4.63 -10.34 20.86
CA THR A 156 -5.03 -10.28 19.44
C THR A 156 -6.54 -10.37 19.29
N LEU A 157 -7.19 -11.28 20.02
CA LEU A 157 -8.65 -11.40 20.01
C LEU A 157 -9.34 -10.13 20.53
N LYS A 158 -8.79 -9.49 21.57
CA LYS A 158 -9.28 -8.20 22.08
C LYS A 158 -9.12 -7.09 21.03
N ALA A 159 -7.97 -7.01 20.37
CA ALA A 159 -7.73 -6.04 19.31
C ALA A 159 -8.71 -6.22 18.14
N LEU A 160 -8.96 -7.46 17.70
CA LEU A 160 -9.94 -7.77 16.67
C LEU A 160 -11.35 -7.34 17.07
N HIS A 161 -11.78 -7.69 18.29
CA HIS A 161 -13.09 -7.29 18.79
C HIS A 161 -13.22 -5.76 18.80
N GLY A 162 -12.22 -5.05 19.31
CA GLY A 162 -12.21 -3.58 19.33
C GLY A 162 -12.33 -2.97 17.93
N ALA A 163 -11.54 -3.47 16.98
CA ALA A 163 -11.57 -3.00 15.60
C ALA A 163 -12.92 -3.27 14.91
N LEU A 164 -13.46 -4.48 15.05
CA LEU A 164 -14.79 -4.81 14.49
C LEU A 164 -15.90 -3.98 15.11
N LYS A 165 -15.84 -3.71 16.42
CA LYS A 165 -16.81 -2.83 17.09
C LYS A 165 -16.74 -1.41 16.55
N HIS A 166 -15.53 -0.90 16.31
CA HIS A 166 -15.32 0.42 15.72
C HIS A 166 -15.89 0.50 14.30
N VAL A 167 -15.53 -0.46 13.44
CA VAL A 167 -16.04 -0.53 12.06
C VAL A 167 -17.57 -0.66 12.02
N THR A 168 -18.14 -1.51 12.89
CA THR A 168 -19.60 -1.67 12.99
C THR A 168 -20.27 -0.36 13.43
N HIS A 169 -19.67 0.37 14.37
CA HIS A 169 -20.16 1.67 14.80
C HIS A 169 -20.17 2.66 13.62
N VAL A 170 -19.08 2.74 12.86
CA VAL A 170 -18.99 3.60 11.67
C VAL A 170 -20.07 3.25 10.65
N LEU A 171 -20.24 1.97 10.32
CA LEU A 171 -21.28 1.49 9.39
C LEU A 171 -22.70 1.75 9.88
N SER A 172 -22.89 1.93 11.19
CA SER A 172 -24.19 2.28 11.77
C SER A 172 -24.52 3.78 11.64
N THR A 173 -23.55 4.61 11.23
CA THR A 173 -23.77 6.04 11.00
C THR A 173 -24.15 6.34 9.54
N PRO A 174 -24.96 7.40 9.28
CA PRO A 174 -25.26 7.83 7.91
C PRO A 174 -24.00 8.16 7.08
N GLY A 175 -22.96 8.71 7.73
CA GLY A 175 -21.68 9.02 7.08
C GLY A 175 -20.92 7.76 6.65
N GLY A 176 -20.86 6.75 7.52
CA GLY A 176 -20.19 5.48 7.21
C GLY A 176 -20.94 4.63 6.18
N GLN A 177 -22.28 4.67 6.16
CA GLN A 177 -23.06 4.03 5.08
C GLN A 177 -22.78 4.70 3.73
N LYS A 178 -22.73 6.03 3.69
CA LYS A 178 -22.37 6.75 2.47
C LYS A 178 -20.96 6.39 2.00
N LEU A 179 -20.00 6.35 2.91
CA LEU A 179 -18.60 5.94 2.63
C LEU A 179 -18.55 4.56 1.96
N TRP A 180 -19.30 3.58 2.48
CA TRP A 180 -19.37 2.23 1.93
C TRP A 180 -19.93 2.18 0.50
N HIS A 181 -20.84 3.08 0.15
CA HIS A 181 -21.46 3.13 -1.19
C HIS A 181 -20.69 3.99 -2.21
N THR A 182 -19.71 4.77 -1.77
CA THR A 182 -18.94 5.68 -2.64
C THR A 182 -17.53 5.20 -2.99
N LEU A 183 -17.06 4.12 -2.35
CA LEU A 183 -15.82 3.40 -2.64
C LEU A 183 -16.11 2.18 -3.53
#